data_AF-A0A382Y1A1-F1
#
_entry.id   AF-A0A382Y1A1-F1
#
_cell.length_a   1.000
_cell.length_b   1.000
_cell.length_c   1.000
_cell.angle_alpha   90.00
_cell.angle_beta   90.00
_cell.angle_gamma   90.00
#
_symmetry.space_group_name_H-M   'P 1'
#
loop_
_entity.id
_entity.type
_entity.pdbx_description
1 polymer ?
#
loop_
_entity_poly.entity_id
_entity_poly.type
_entity_poly.pdbx_seq_one_letter_code
_entity_poly.pdbx_strand_id
1 'polypeptide(L)'
;HHGNWSGLNLLGLDAAQILKLSKSGQLSFKEYLMSLPILCRVTVFQKNVDWIDRYPELIDNSNNDGEAPTAWDLDLNCNGIPIRITPRRNEVLSGGAKYQIIDVYEDVRAKHPCSGLLFRKGQKWIFTGKGKRLMDLLLFR
;
A
#
# COMPACT_ATOMS: atom_id res chain seq x y z
N HIS A 1 17.32 -11.00 -22.26
CA HIS A 1 16.51 -11.66 -21.22
C HIS A 1 17.09 -11.33 -19.85
N HIS A 2 16.70 -10.21 -19.25
CA HIS A 2 16.89 -9.98 -17.82
C HIS A 2 15.60 -10.44 -17.14
N GLY A 3 15.71 -11.35 -16.18
CA GLY A 3 14.57 -11.91 -15.46
C GLY A 3 13.77 -10.84 -14.70
N ASN A 4 12.68 -11.29 -14.07
CA ASN A 4 11.66 -10.50 -13.35
C ASN A 4 12.18 -9.67 -12.13
N TRP A 5 13.49 -9.48 -12.03
CA TRP A 5 14.18 -8.81 -10.96
C TRP A 5 14.95 -7.62 -11.54
N SER A 6 14.32 -6.45 -11.49
CA SER A 6 15.07 -5.19 -11.56
C SER A 6 15.46 -4.80 -10.13
N GLY A 7 16.62 -4.17 -9.95
CA GLY A 7 17.09 -3.64 -8.65
C GLY A 7 16.15 -2.60 -8.01
N LEU A 8 15.01 -2.30 -8.65
CA LEU A 8 13.89 -1.53 -8.10
C LEU A 8 13.08 -2.29 -7.05
N ASN A 9 13.16 -3.62 -6.98
CA ASN A 9 12.35 -4.41 -6.03
C ASN A 9 12.67 -4.09 -4.56
N LEU A 10 13.84 -3.49 -4.27
CA LEU A 10 14.24 -3.00 -2.94
C LEU A 10 14.40 -1.48 -2.87
N LEU A 11 14.23 -0.72 -3.96
CA LEU A 11 14.22 0.76 -3.86
C LEU A 11 13.06 1.27 -2.97
N GLY A 12 12.12 0.37 -2.65
CA GLY A 12 10.99 0.62 -1.78
C GLY A 12 11.20 0.41 -0.27
N LEU A 13 12.26 -0.30 0.14
CA LEU A 13 12.51 -0.77 1.50
C LEU A 13 13.99 -0.60 1.87
N ASP A 14 14.30 -0.30 3.13
CA ASP A 14 15.70 -0.15 3.56
C ASP A 14 16.37 -1.52 3.72
N ALA A 15 17.06 -1.98 2.67
CA ALA A 15 17.75 -3.26 2.65
C ALA A 15 18.83 -3.37 3.74
N ALA A 16 19.52 -2.27 4.07
CA ALA A 16 20.53 -2.27 5.12
C ALA A 16 19.91 -2.47 6.50
N GLN A 17 18.78 -1.80 6.75
CA GLN A 17 18.01 -1.99 7.98
C GLN A 17 17.47 -3.41 8.10
N ILE A 18 16.91 -3.96 7.02
CA ILE A 18 16.41 -5.35 6.97
C ILE A 18 17.54 -6.33 7.30
N LEU A 19 18.70 -6.20 6.65
CA LEU A 19 19.85 -7.07 6.91
C LEU A 19 20.36 -6.96 8.35
N LYS A 20 20.36 -5.74 8.93
CA LYS A 20 20.75 -5.52 10.31
C LYS A 20 19.81 -6.21 11.30
N LEU A 21 18.50 -6.10 11.11
CA LEU A 21 17.47 -6.75 11.93
C LEU A 21 17.49 -8.28 11.76
N SER A 22 17.74 -8.75 10.54
CA SER A 22 17.89 -10.19 10.26
C SER A 22 19.10 -10.76 11.00
N LYS A 23 20.23 -10.06 10.96
CA LYS A 23 21.46 -10.47 11.66
C LYS A 23 21.30 -10.50 13.20
N SER A 24 20.44 -9.66 13.77
CA SER A 24 20.15 -9.69 15.22
C SER A 24 19.13 -10.76 15.62
N GLY A 25 18.55 -11.50 14.67
CA GLY A 25 17.50 -12.50 14.92
C GLY A 25 16.14 -11.90 15.30
N GLN A 26 15.96 -10.58 15.11
CA GLN A 26 14.77 -9.83 15.54
C GLN A 26 13.83 -9.48 14.38
N LEU A 27 14.08 -9.98 13.17
CA LEU A 27 13.29 -9.62 12.00
C LEU A 27 12.04 -10.49 11.87
N SER A 28 10.89 -9.92 12.21
CA SER A 28 9.62 -10.28 11.59
C SER A 28 9.38 -9.34 10.42
N PHE A 29 9.45 -9.86 9.18
CA PHE A 29 9.30 -9.02 7.99
C PHE A 29 7.90 -8.38 7.91
N LYS A 30 6.87 -9.11 8.35
CA LYS A 30 5.50 -8.59 8.51
C LYS A 30 5.47 -7.39 9.45
N GLU A 31 6.00 -7.52 10.66
CA GLU A 31 6.00 -6.44 11.66
C GLU A 31 6.83 -5.25 11.17
N TYR A 32 7.96 -5.52 10.51
CA TYR A 32 8.77 -4.49 9.87
C TYR A 32 7.95 -3.71 8.85
N LEU A 33 7.29 -4.37 7.89
CA LEU A 33 6.46 -3.71 6.90
C LEU A 33 5.33 -2.91 7.54
N MET A 34 4.60 -3.50 8.49
CA MET A 34 3.49 -2.84 9.20
C MET A 34 3.93 -1.66 10.07
N SER A 35 5.22 -1.56 10.41
CA SER A 35 5.82 -0.44 11.15
C SER A 35 6.25 0.73 10.25
N LEU A 36 6.33 0.53 8.93
CA LEU A 36 6.81 1.56 8.01
C LEU A 36 5.85 2.76 7.96
N PRO A 37 6.36 3.99 7.72
CA PRO A 37 5.52 5.16 7.57
C PRO A 37 4.55 5.02 6.39
N ILE A 38 3.29 5.33 6.65
CA ILE A 38 2.22 5.33 5.65
C ILE A 38 2.23 6.68 4.95
N LEU A 39 2.23 6.69 3.63
CA LEU A 39 2.07 7.90 2.83
C LEU A 39 0.58 8.23 2.64
N CYS A 40 -0.21 7.23 2.24
CA CYS A 40 -1.64 7.39 2.04
C CYS A 40 -2.39 6.09 2.22
N ARG A 41 -3.68 6.22 2.58
CA ARG A 41 -4.64 5.14 2.60
C ARG A 41 -5.55 5.23 1.37
N VAL A 42 -5.71 4.11 0.69
CA VAL A 42 -6.56 3.98 -0.49
C VAL A 42 -7.59 2.89 -0.27
N THR A 43 -8.87 3.18 -0.47
CA THR A 43 -9.89 2.14 -0.57
C THR A 43 -9.90 1.62 -2.01
N VAL A 44 -9.83 0.31 -2.17
CA VAL A 44 -9.97 -0.43 -3.42
C VAL A 44 -11.31 -1.14 -3.39
N PHE A 45 -12.15 -0.88 -4.39
CA PHE A 45 -13.53 -1.39 -4.45
C PHE A 45 -13.63 -2.76 -5.15
N GLN A 46 -12.51 -3.31 -5.59
CA GLN A 46 -12.47 -4.64 -6.20
C GLN A 46 -12.35 -5.70 -5.09
N LYS A 47 -13.18 -6.75 -5.17
CA LYS A 47 -13.11 -7.87 -4.23
C LYS A 47 -11.80 -8.64 -4.35
N ASN A 48 -11.35 -8.84 -5.58
CA ASN A 48 -10.15 -9.62 -5.88
C ASN A 48 -9.00 -8.69 -6.24
N VAL A 49 -7.95 -8.72 -5.43
CA VAL A 49 -6.74 -7.94 -5.63
C VAL A 49 -5.55 -8.86 -5.46
N ASP A 50 -4.77 -9.05 -6.52
CA ASP A 50 -3.64 -9.99 -6.56
C ASP A 50 -2.63 -9.80 -5.42
N TRP A 51 -2.42 -8.55 -5.00
CA TRP A 51 -1.53 -8.25 -3.88
C TRP A 51 -2.02 -8.87 -2.57
N ILE A 52 -3.34 -8.87 -2.35
CA ILE A 52 -3.96 -9.40 -1.13
C ILE A 52 -3.87 -10.92 -1.13
N ASP A 53 -4.11 -11.56 -2.28
CA ASP A 53 -3.96 -13.02 -2.43
C ASP A 53 -2.51 -13.48 -2.25
N ARG A 54 -1.54 -12.65 -2.69
CA ARG A 54 -0.10 -12.94 -2.54
C ARG A 54 0.44 -12.71 -1.14
N TYR A 55 -0.09 -11.73 -0.40
CA TYR A 55 0.42 -11.32 0.91
C TYR A 55 -0.69 -11.24 1.98
N PRO A 56 -1.41 -12.35 2.25
CA PRO A 56 -2.51 -12.37 3.22
C PRO A 56 -2.03 -12.06 4.66
N GLU A 57 -0.74 -12.23 4.95
CA GLU A 57 -0.15 -11.89 6.24
C GLU A 57 -0.19 -10.39 6.55
N LEU A 58 -0.33 -9.54 5.54
CA LEU A 58 -0.47 -8.08 5.69
C LEU A 58 -1.90 -7.65 6.04
N ILE A 59 -2.85 -8.59 6.06
CA ILE A 59 -4.22 -8.33 6.47
C ILE A 59 -4.29 -8.14 7.98
N ASP A 60 -4.77 -6.97 8.39
CA ASP A 60 -5.14 -6.68 9.76
C ASP A 60 -6.56 -7.21 10.03
N ASN A 61 -6.63 -8.34 10.73
CA ASN A 61 -7.86 -9.04 11.06
C ASN A 61 -8.39 -8.71 12.47
N SER A 62 -7.95 -7.61 13.09
CA SER A 62 -8.37 -7.24 14.45
C SER A 62 -9.91 -7.15 14.61
N ASN A 63 -10.61 -6.80 13.53
CA ASN A 63 -12.06 -6.58 13.52
C ASN A 63 -12.77 -7.65 12.67
N ASN A 64 -12.46 -8.94 12.82
CA ASN A 64 -13.08 -9.99 12.03
C ASN A 64 -14.44 -10.46 12.57
N ASP A 65 -15.51 -10.02 11.94
CA ASP A 65 -16.90 -10.39 12.30
C ASP A 65 -17.44 -11.58 11.47
N GLY A 66 -16.59 -12.25 10.67
CA GLY A 66 -16.95 -13.44 9.88
C GLY A 66 -17.55 -13.15 8.49
N GLU A 67 -17.91 -11.91 8.18
CA GLU A 67 -18.40 -11.54 6.85
C GLU A 67 -17.26 -11.31 5.83
N ALA A 68 -17.55 -11.64 4.57
CA ALA A 68 -16.63 -11.42 3.46
C ALA A 68 -16.43 -9.92 3.17
N PRO A 69 -15.19 -9.44 2.94
CA PRO A 69 -14.93 -8.05 2.61
C PRO A 69 -15.60 -7.62 1.29
N THR A 70 -16.18 -6.42 1.29
CA THR A 70 -16.77 -5.77 0.11
C THR A 70 -15.76 -4.85 -0.59
N ALA A 71 -14.80 -4.33 0.16
CA ALA A 71 -13.70 -3.51 -0.32
C ALA A 71 -12.46 -3.69 0.58
N TRP A 72 -11.34 -3.12 0.18
CA TRP A 72 -10.07 -3.23 0.90
C TRP A 72 -9.41 -1.87 1.06
N ASP A 73 -8.99 -1.52 2.26
CA ASP A 73 -8.10 -0.39 2.47
C ASP A 73 -6.66 -0.85 2.38
N LEU A 74 -5.88 -0.17 1.54
CA LEU A 74 -4.45 -0.37 1.38
C LEU A 74 -3.71 0.84 1.93
N ASP A 75 -2.88 0.62 2.95
CA ASP A 75 -1.92 1.60 3.43
C ASP A 75 -0.66 1.52 2.57
N LEU A 76 -0.39 2.56 1.77
CA LEU A 76 0.76 2.62 0.88
C LEU A 76 1.89 3.41 1.52
N ASN A 77 3.12 2.90 1.47
CA ASN A 77 4.30 3.66 1.87
C ASN A 77 4.71 4.71 0.80
N CYS A 78 5.78 5.45 1.04
CA CYS A 78 6.25 6.51 0.13
C CYS A 78 6.71 6.00 -1.26
N ASN A 79 6.91 4.69 -1.39
CA ASN A 79 7.28 4.01 -2.64
C ASN A 79 6.08 3.33 -3.31
N GLY A 80 4.91 3.34 -2.67
CA GLY A 80 3.69 2.78 -3.22
C GLY A 80 3.48 1.30 -2.90
N ILE A 81 4.30 0.73 -2.02
CA ILE A 81 4.14 -0.65 -1.57
C ILE A 81 2.99 -0.69 -0.54
N PRO A 82 1.99 -1.57 -0.70
CA PRO A 82 1.00 -1.81 0.34
C PRO A 82 1.67 -2.52 1.53
N ILE A 83 1.66 -1.86 2.68
CA ILE A 83 2.32 -2.31 3.91
C ILE A 83 1.33 -2.76 5.00
N ARG A 84 0.04 -2.45 4.83
CA ARG A 84 -1.06 -2.96 5.65
C ARG A 84 -2.33 -3.02 4.80
N ILE A 85 -3.13 -4.05 5.03
CA ILE A 85 -4.41 -4.27 4.35
C ILE A 85 -5.50 -4.36 5.42
N THR A 86 -6.56 -3.56 5.30
CA THR A 86 -7.71 -3.62 6.22
C THR A 86 -8.97 -3.98 5.42
N PRO A 87 -9.69 -5.05 5.78
CA PRO A 87 -10.94 -5.40 5.11
C PRO A 87 -12.03 -4.39 5.45
N ARG A 88 -12.77 -3.92 4.44
CA ARG A 88 -14.04 -3.20 4.63
C ARG A 88 -15.20 -4.12 4.36
N ARG A 89 -16.13 -4.22 5.31
CA ARG A 89 -17.31 -5.09 5.24
C ARG A 89 -18.61 -4.31 5.04
N ASN A 90 -18.65 -3.06 5.50
CA ASN A 90 -19.77 -2.15 5.22
C ASN A 90 -19.87 -1.87 3.72
N GLU A 91 -21.08 -1.58 3.24
CA GLU A 91 -21.30 -1.19 1.85
C GLU A 91 -20.55 0.11 1.53
N VAL A 92 -19.71 0.09 0.49
CA VAL A 92 -18.98 1.28 0.05
C VAL A 92 -19.35 1.58 -1.40
N LEU A 93 -19.99 2.72 -1.62
CA LEU A 93 -20.39 3.16 -2.96
C LEU A 93 -19.17 3.69 -3.72
N SER A 94 -18.73 2.93 -4.73
CA SER A 94 -17.57 3.30 -5.54
C SER A 94 -17.85 4.38 -6.58
N GLY A 95 -19.12 4.57 -6.97
CA GLY A 95 -19.51 5.44 -8.08
C GLY A 95 -18.85 5.08 -9.41
N GLY A 96 -18.43 3.81 -9.59
CA GLY A 96 -17.70 3.34 -10.77
C GLY A 96 -16.18 3.50 -10.71
N ALA A 97 -15.63 4.07 -9.63
CA ALA A 97 -14.18 4.15 -9.44
C ALA A 97 -13.59 2.78 -9.05
N LYS A 98 -12.35 2.50 -9.50
CA LYS A 98 -11.60 1.31 -9.06
C LYS A 98 -11.06 1.45 -7.63
N TYR A 99 -10.70 2.68 -7.26
CA TYR A 99 -10.12 3.02 -5.97
C TYR A 99 -10.34 4.50 -5.65
N GLN A 100 -10.15 4.86 -4.37
CA GLN A 100 -10.22 6.23 -3.88
C GLN A 100 -9.18 6.47 -2.78
N ILE A 101 -8.49 7.61 -2.83
CA ILE A 101 -7.63 8.07 -1.72
C ILE A 101 -8.55 8.56 -0.60
N ILE A 102 -8.40 7.98 0.60
CA ILE A 102 -9.20 8.31 1.77
C ILE A 102 -8.41 9.20 2.74
N ASP A 103 -7.10 8.95 2.86
CA ASP A 103 -6.25 9.71 3.77
C ASP A 103 -4.83 9.89 3.20
N VAL A 104 -4.18 10.98 3.58
CA VAL A 104 -2.79 11.30 3.23
C VAL A 104 -2.08 11.84 4.46
N TYR A 105 -1.00 11.16 4.86
CA TYR A 105 -0.16 11.58 5.96
C TYR A 105 0.79 12.68 5.47
N GLU A 106 0.37 13.93 5.60
CA GLU A 106 1.07 15.09 5.00
C GLU A 106 2.49 15.28 5.56
N ASP A 107 2.73 14.91 6.82
CA ASP A 107 4.06 14.96 7.44
C ASP A 107 5.02 13.96 6.79
N VAL A 108 4.55 12.74 6.47
CA VAL A 108 5.30 11.74 5.71
C VAL A 108 5.50 12.22 4.28
N ARG A 109 4.47 12.79 3.63
CA ARG A 109 4.58 13.36 2.28
C ARG A 109 5.65 14.47 2.21
N ALA A 110 5.72 15.32 3.22
CA ALA A 110 6.68 16.43 3.32
C ALA A 110 8.13 15.94 3.52
N LYS A 111 8.33 14.85 4.28
CA LYS A 111 9.64 14.20 4.45
C LYS A 111 10.08 13.41 3.21
N HIS A 112 9.14 12.99 2.36
CA HIS A 112 9.40 12.25 1.12
C HIS A 112 8.91 13.00 -0.13
N PRO A 113 9.44 14.22 -0.42
CA PRO A 113 8.99 15.05 -1.54
C PRO A 113 9.15 14.34 -2.89
N CYS A 114 10.22 13.56 -3.04
CA CYS A 114 10.62 12.85 -4.26
C CYS A 114 9.82 11.58 -4.56
N SER A 115 8.92 11.13 -3.67
CA SER A 115 8.04 9.97 -3.93
C SER A 115 7.30 10.12 -5.26
N GLY A 116 6.82 11.34 -5.54
CA GLY A 116 6.14 11.69 -6.78
C GLY A 116 4.83 10.92 -7.01
N LEU A 117 4.28 10.27 -5.99
CA LEU A 117 3.05 9.48 -6.08
C LEU A 117 1.81 10.37 -5.99
N LEU A 118 1.84 11.34 -5.08
CA LEU A 118 0.71 12.21 -4.76
C LEU A 118 1.06 13.67 -5.00
N PHE A 119 0.07 14.43 -5.45
CA PHE A 119 0.13 15.88 -5.45
C PHE A 119 -1.21 16.48 -5.01
N ARG A 120 -1.12 17.68 -4.45
CA ARG A 120 -2.29 18.42 -3.98
C ARG A 120 -2.85 19.26 -5.13
N LYS A 121 -4.12 19.05 -5.48
CA LYS A 121 -4.87 19.84 -6.46
C LYS A 121 -5.99 20.58 -5.73
N GLY A 122 -5.74 21.83 -5.38
CA GLY A 122 -6.62 22.61 -4.49
C GLY A 122 -6.68 21.96 -3.10
N GLN A 123 -7.88 21.57 -2.68
CA GLN A 123 -8.11 20.93 -1.38
C GLN A 123 -8.09 19.39 -1.43
N LYS A 124 -7.86 18.79 -2.61
CA LYS A 124 -7.86 17.33 -2.77
C LYS A 124 -6.48 16.80 -3.10
N TRP A 125 -6.15 15.66 -2.50
CA TRP A 125 -4.99 14.86 -2.89
C TRP A 125 -5.36 13.94 -4.05
N ILE A 126 -4.49 13.89 -5.06
CA ILE A 126 -4.68 13.01 -6.21
C ILE A 126 -3.37 12.34 -6.59
N PHE A 127 -3.48 11.15 -7.18
CA PHE A 127 -2.33 10.46 -7.76
C PHE A 127 -1.81 11.21 -8.98
N THR A 128 -0.49 11.33 -9.06
CA THR A 128 0.23 11.75 -10.28
C THR A 128 0.11 10.66 -11.35
N GLY A 129 0.66 10.90 -12.55
CA GLY A 129 0.78 9.84 -13.57
C GLY A 129 1.56 8.61 -13.06
N LYS A 130 2.60 8.80 -12.24
CA LYS A 130 3.34 7.70 -11.60
C LYS A 130 2.46 6.93 -10.62
N GLY A 131 1.72 7.63 -9.76
CA GLY A 131 0.81 7.01 -8.80
C GLY A 131 -0.31 6.22 -9.47
N LYS A 132 -0.89 6.74 -10.56
CA LYS A 132 -1.92 6.02 -11.33
C LYS A 132 -1.40 4.72 -11.93
N ARG A 133 -0.22 4.77 -12.58
CA ARG A 133 0.43 3.56 -13.14
C ARG A 133 0.72 2.51 -12.07
N LEU A 134 1.18 2.93 -10.89
CA LEU A 134 1.36 2.04 -9.74
C LEU A 134 0.04 1.37 -9.36
N MET A 135 -1.05 2.14 -9.20
CA MET A 135 -2.35 1.58 -8.86
C MET A 135 -2.86 0.63 -9.95
N ASP A 136 -2.65 0.95 -11.22
CA ASP A 136 -3.02 0.07 -12.32
C ASP A 136 -2.26 -1.25 -12.26
N LEU A 137 -0.98 -1.26 -11.90
CA LEU A 137 -0.17 -2.48 -11.70
C LEU A 137 -0.64 -3.28 -10.48
N LEU A 138 -0.91 -2.62 -9.35
CA LEU A 138 -1.39 -3.28 -8.12
C LEU A 138 -2.76 -3.94 -8.32
N LEU A 139 -3.59 -3.36 -9.19
CA LEU A 139 -4.96 -3.81 -9.47
C LEU A 139 -5.09 -4.52 -10.82
N PHE A 140 -3.98 -4.87 -11.47
CA PHE A 140 -3.99 -5.56 -12.75
C PHE A 140 -4.42 -7.01 -12.57
N ARG A 141 -5.43 -7.41 -13.33
CA ARG A 141 -5.83 -8.79 -13.63
C ARG A 141 -6.25 -8.88 -15.08
#